data_AF-A0A849T0B7-F1
#
_entry.id   AF-A0A849T0B7-F1
#
_cell.length_a   1.000
_cell.length_b   1.000
_cell.length_c   1.000
_cell.angle_alpha   90.00
_cell.angle_beta   90.00
_cell.angle_gamma   90.00
#
_symmetry.space_group_name_H-M   'P 1'
#
loop_
_entity.id
_entity.type
_entity.pdbx_description
1 polymer ?
#
loop_
_entity_poly.entity_id
_entity_poly.type
_entity_poly.pdbx_seq_one_letter_code
_entity_poly.pdbx_strand_id
1 'polypeptide(L)'
;MYKYLLVFLLSINVAFASGAKLVDFIFNNVEFGKILTKNGILLDDSKQVQSYVASSLNALGIKPGSDSKRQLLQALEMAPATSKADQDRIRGLKGLLDMPVDQVTDKQLVATVNSLIYVANRYGKSVIITCAECVNPTLAKKGFEFSVETIQNSTSAGLLKSVIPSNPKDLNTFISSRMKKLGMGDYSKVTPDMVAPQDEKTLALFLALAENGSPDQKSLVASIKKLSTTGGKANVIDPKNPHKFWKIVADDMSPKDTAAWISTMDEVAAKAAKEKLSIQDAFYKTLKDKAGTDPYLTKQYETLKAKGCFFK
;
A
#
# COMPACT_ATOMS: atom_id res chain seq x y z
N MET A 1 40.78 -20.50 25.61
CA MET A 1 40.07 -21.73 25.21
C MET A 1 38.80 -21.87 26.05
N TYR A 2 37.65 -21.79 25.38
CA TYR A 2 36.34 -22.36 25.73
C TYR A 2 35.80 -22.23 27.16
N LYS A 3 34.93 -21.23 27.38
CA LYS A 3 33.93 -21.05 28.46
C LYS A 3 33.43 -19.60 28.30
N TYR A 4 32.34 -19.23 27.63
CA TYR A 4 30.95 -19.68 27.72
C TYR A 4 30.21 -19.26 26.44
N LEU A 5 30.43 -20.00 25.35
CA LEU A 5 29.64 -19.89 24.11
C LEU A 5 28.40 -20.77 24.27
N LEU A 6 27.44 -20.34 25.09
CA LEU A 6 26.21 -21.08 25.38
C LEU A 6 25.03 -20.12 25.56
N VAL A 7 24.87 -19.24 24.59
CA VAL A 7 23.62 -18.50 24.36
C VAL A 7 23.42 -18.50 22.86
N PHE A 8 22.72 -19.49 22.32
CA PHE A 8 21.98 -19.50 21.06
C PHE A 8 21.57 -20.95 20.79
N LEU A 9 20.35 -21.19 20.32
CA LEU A 9 19.63 -22.49 20.21
C LEU A 9 18.71 -22.83 21.39
N LEU A 10 17.97 -21.85 21.91
CA LEU A 10 16.60 -22.15 22.31
C LEU A 10 15.80 -22.32 21.01
N SER A 11 15.81 -23.54 20.47
CA SER A 11 14.80 -23.96 19.50
C SER A 11 13.45 -23.82 20.19
N ILE A 12 12.73 -22.75 19.87
CA ILE A 12 11.35 -22.56 20.33
C ILE A 12 10.54 -23.67 19.65
N ASN A 13 10.43 -24.82 20.32
CA ASN A 13 9.48 -25.86 19.96
C ASN A 13 8.10 -25.32 20.33
N VAL A 14 7.49 -24.57 19.40
CA VAL A 14 6.09 -24.18 19.50
C VAL A 14 5.30 -25.45 19.22
N ALA A 15 4.92 -26.16 20.28
CA ALA A 15 3.98 -27.28 20.16
C ALA A 15 2.60 -26.71 19.85
N PHE A 16 2.22 -26.72 18.58
CA PHE A 16 0.85 -26.48 18.17
C PHE A 16 0.04 -27.76 18.40
N ALA A 17 -1.18 -27.65 18.91
CA ALA A 17 -2.09 -28.79 18.96
C ALA A 17 -2.26 -29.35 17.54
N SER A 18 -2.07 -30.66 17.35
CA SER A 18 -2.19 -31.30 16.04
C SER A 18 -3.57 -31.01 15.44
N GLY A 19 -3.61 -30.43 14.25
CA GLY A 19 -4.86 -30.07 13.56
C GLY A 19 -5.33 -28.63 13.73
N ALA A 20 -4.62 -27.79 14.50
CA ALA A 20 -4.90 -26.35 14.52
C ALA A 20 -4.58 -25.71 13.15
N LYS A 21 -5.49 -24.88 12.65
CA LYS A 21 -5.39 -24.26 11.32
C LYS A 21 -4.77 -22.87 11.41
N LEU A 22 -4.19 -22.37 10.33
CA LEU A 22 -3.56 -21.04 10.30
C LEU A 22 -4.51 -19.93 10.78
N VAL A 23 -5.79 -20.01 10.40
CA VAL A 23 -6.83 -19.06 10.81
C VAL A 23 -7.03 -18.97 12.32
N ASP A 24 -6.70 -20.01 13.08
CA ASP A 24 -6.87 -20.02 14.53
C ASP A 24 -5.83 -19.12 15.23
N PHE A 25 -4.73 -18.81 14.54
CA PHE A 25 -3.61 -18.05 15.12
C PHE A 25 -3.54 -16.59 14.68
N ILE A 26 -4.05 -16.24 13.48
CA ILE A 26 -3.91 -14.88 12.92
C ILE A 26 -4.55 -13.77 13.77
N PHE A 27 -5.47 -14.14 14.67
CA PHE A 27 -6.16 -13.21 15.58
C PHE A 27 -5.40 -12.98 16.89
N ASN A 28 -4.46 -13.87 17.23
CA ASN A 28 -3.65 -13.79 18.43
C ASN A 28 -2.24 -13.31 18.07
N ASN A 29 -1.94 -12.05 18.37
CA ASN A 29 -0.63 -11.47 18.07
C ASN A 29 0.52 -12.33 18.59
N VAL A 30 0.45 -12.84 19.82
CA VAL A 30 1.56 -13.61 20.40
C VAL A 30 1.79 -14.90 19.62
N GLU A 31 0.73 -15.64 19.30
CA GLU A 31 0.85 -16.92 18.61
C GLU A 31 1.20 -16.74 17.12
N PHE A 32 0.61 -15.75 16.46
CA PHE A 32 0.98 -15.39 15.10
C PHE A 32 2.44 -14.94 15.00
N GLY A 33 2.93 -14.18 15.98
CA GLY A 33 4.34 -13.78 16.08
C GLY A 33 5.29 -14.99 16.19
N LYS A 34 4.89 -16.05 16.89
CA LYS A 34 5.66 -17.31 16.94
C LYS A 34 5.71 -17.99 15.57
N ILE A 35 4.60 -18.00 14.82
CA ILE A 35 4.55 -18.56 13.45
C ILE A 35 5.44 -17.75 12.50
N LEU A 36 5.38 -16.41 12.57
CA LEU A 36 6.23 -15.52 11.79
C LEU A 36 7.73 -15.78 12.08
N THR A 37 8.09 -15.87 13.37
CA THR A 37 9.46 -16.14 13.81
C THR A 37 9.96 -17.50 13.31
N LYS A 38 9.13 -18.55 13.44
CA LYS A 38 9.43 -19.91 12.92
C LYS A 38 9.72 -19.89 11.41
N ASN A 39 9.07 -18.99 10.68
CA ASN A 39 9.24 -18.80 9.24
C ASN A 39 10.25 -17.70 8.87
N GLY A 40 11.12 -17.32 9.81
CA GLY A 40 12.25 -16.42 9.55
C GLY A 40 11.88 -14.94 9.40
N ILE A 41 10.68 -14.52 9.83
CA ILE A 41 10.29 -13.12 9.94
C ILE A 41 10.53 -12.72 11.41
N LEU A 42 11.61 -12.00 11.66
CA LEU A 42 12.15 -11.83 13.02
C LEU A 42 11.94 -10.40 13.55
N LEU A 43 11.90 -10.26 14.87
CA LEU A 43 11.98 -8.97 15.57
C LEU A 43 10.95 -7.94 15.06
N ASP A 44 11.41 -6.79 14.59
CA ASP A 44 10.54 -5.68 14.20
C ASP A 44 9.76 -5.97 12.91
N ASP A 45 10.31 -6.80 12.00
CA ASP A 45 9.58 -7.27 10.82
C ASP A 45 8.35 -8.10 11.24
N SER A 46 8.46 -8.93 12.28
CA SER A 46 7.32 -9.68 12.82
C SER A 46 6.26 -8.73 13.35
N LYS A 47 6.65 -7.74 14.17
CA LYS A 47 5.71 -6.76 14.74
C LYS A 47 4.99 -5.99 13.65
N GLN A 48 5.72 -5.62 12.60
CA GLN A 48 5.15 -4.90 11.47
C GLN A 48 4.14 -5.76 10.69
N VAL A 49 4.45 -7.03 10.42
CA VAL A 49 3.52 -7.97 9.77
C VAL A 49 2.28 -8.23 10.65
N GLN A 50 2.44 -8.37 11.96
CA GLN A 50 1.32 -8.48 12.91
C GLN A 50 0.41 -7.25 12.83
N SER A 51 0.99 -6.05 12.76
CA SER A 51 0.24 -4.80 12.59
C SER A 51 -0.51 -4.77 11.25
N TYR A 52 0.10 -5.23 10.15
CA TYR A 52 -0.56 -5.29 8.85
C TYR A 52 -1.77 -6.23 8.87
N VAL A 53 -1.64 -7.39 9.51
CA VAL A 53 -2.75 -8.34 9.68
C VAL A 53 -3.85 -7.74 10.54
N ALA A 54 -3.51 -7.15 11.69
CA ALA A 54 -4.49 -6.53 12.58
C ALA A 54 -5.27 -5.40 11.88
N SER A 55 -4.58 -4.51 11.16
CA SER A 55 -5.21 -3.42 10.39
C SER A 55 -6.10 -3.96 9.26
N SER A 56 -5.66 -5.02 8.58
CA SER A 56 -6.44 -5.67 7.52
C SER A 56 -7.72 -6.30 8.05
N LEU A 57 -7.64 -7.02 9.17
CA LEU A 57 -8.80 -7.61 9.83
C LEU A 57 -9.80 -6.55 10.30
N ASN A 58 -9.29 -5.47 10.91
CA ASN A 58 -10.13 -4.34 11.32
C ASN A 58 -10.80 -3.64 10.13
N ALA A 59 -10.10 -3.47 9.01
CA ALA A 59 -10.67 -2.88 7.80
C ALA A 59 -11.80 -3.72 7.18
N LEU A 60 -11.75 -5.04 7.36
CA LEU A 60 -12.82 -5.99 7.02
C LEU A 60 -13.96 -6.00 8.06
N GLY A 61 -13.86 -5.22 9.14
CA GLY A 61 -14.87 -5.13 10.19
C GLY A 61 -14.81 -6.29 11.21
N ILE A 62 -13.71 -7.05 11.23
CA ILE A 62 -13.56 -8.21 12.09
C ILE A 62 -13.06 -7.75 13.46
N LYS A 63 -13.83 -8.09 14.50
CA LYS A 63 -13.48 -7.76 15.89
C LYS A 63 -12.78 -8.94 16.54
N PRO A 64 -11.74 -8.73 17.37
CA PRO A 64 -11.15 -9.79 18.17
C PRO A 64 -12.19 -10.45 19.09
N GLY A 65 -12.22 -11.79 19.14
CA GLY A 65 -13.13 -12.56 19.98
C GLY A 65 -13.37 -13.98 19.45
N SER A 66 -14.30 -14.72 20.08
CA SER A 66 -14.64 -16.09 19.70
C SER A 66 -15.18 -16.22 18.26
N ASP A 67 -15.78 -15.14 17.74
CA ASP A 67 -16.43 -15.12 16.44
C ASP A 67 -15.52 -14.65 15.30
N SER A 68 -14.27 -14.25 15.57
CA SER A 68 -13.42 -13.60 14.57
C SER A 68 -13.18 -14.47 13.33
N LYS A 69 -13.01 -15.79 13.52
CA LYS A 69 -12.86 -16.76 12.43
C LYS A 69 -14.08 -16.79 11.52
N ARG A 70 -15.28 -16.89 12.10
CA ARG A 70 -16.55 -16.89 11.35
C ARG A 70 -16.74 -15.57 10.61
N GLN A 71 -16.45 -14.44 11.26
CA GLN A 71 -16.53 -13.11 10.66
C GLN A 71 -15.59 -12.97 9.46
N LEU A 72 -14.34 -13.44 9.58
CA LEU A 72 -13.39 -13.41 8.46
C LEU A 72 -13.90 -14.24 7.28
N LEU A 73 -14.27 -15.51 7.51
CA LEU A 73 -14.74 -16.38 6.44
C LEU A 73 -16.00 -15.81 5.75
N GLN A 74 -16.93 -15.27 6.53
CA GLN A 74 -18.11 -14.59 6.01
C GLN A 74 -17.74 -13.35 5.18
N ALA A 75 -16.81 -12.52 5.65
CA ALA A 75 -16.33 -11.37 4.88
C ALA A 75 -15.69 -11.79 3.53
N LEU A 76 -14.95 -12.90 3.52
CA LEU A 76 -14.37 -13.47 2.30
C LEU A 76 -15.42 -14.11 1.37
N GLU A 77 -16.52 -14.64 1.90
CA GLU A 77 -17.66 -15.16 1.12
C GLU A 77 -18.50 -14.05 0.50
N MET A 78 -18.75 -12.99 1.26
CA MET A 78 -19.58 -11.87 0.81
C MET A 78 -18.82 -10.88 -0.07
N ALA A 79 -17.51 -11.01 -0.20
CA ALA A 79 -16.71 -10.19 -1.08
C ALA A 79 -17.18 -10.36 -2.55
N PRO A 80 -17.55 -9.28 -3.26
CA PRO A 80 -18.12 -9.38 -4.61
C PRO A 80 -17.22 -10.05 -5.66
N ALA A 81 -15.90 -10.13 -5.42
CA ALA A 81 -14.93 -10.80 -6.28
C ALA A 81 -15.06 -10.41 -7.77
N THR A 82 -14.98 -9.11 -8.02
CA THR A 82 -15.31 -8.45 -9.31
C THR A 82 -14.39 -8.80 -10.48
N SER A 83 -13.26 -9.46 -10.23
CA SER A 83 -12.31 -9.90 -11.25
C SER A 83 -11.81 -11.31 -10.97
N LYS A 84 -11.23 -11.97 -11.99
CA LYS A 84 -10.58 -13.28 -11.82
C LYS A 84 -9.46 -13.23 -10.78
N ALA A 85 -8.69 -12.15 -10.76
CA ALA A 85 -7.64 -11.92 -9.77
C ALA A 85 -8.19 -11.84 -8.34
N ASP A 86 -9.33 -11.16 -8.15
CA ASP A 86 -10.01 -11.10 -6.85
C ASP A 86 -10.47 -12.49 -6.41
N GLN A 87 -11.12 -13.24 -7.32
CA GLN A 87 -11.59 -14.60 -7.05
C GLN A 87 -10.45 -15.54 -6.66
N ASP A 88 -9.32 -15.46 -7.37
CA ASP A 88 -8.16 -16.31 -7.09
C ASP A 88 -7.49 -15.95 -5.77
N ARG A 89 -7.35 -14.66 -5.44
CA ARG A 89 -6.82 -14.23 -4.14
C ARG A 89 -7.74 -14.62 -2.99
N ILE A 90 -9.06 -14.47 -3.14
CA ILE A 90 -10.03 -14.87 -2.10
C ILE A 90 -10.04 -16.39 -1.91
N ARG A 91 -10.11 -17.17 -3.00
CA ARG A 91 -10.09 -18.64 -2.92
C ARG A 91 -8.78 -19.15 -2.34
N GLY A 92 -7.65 -18.61 -2.81
CA GLY A 92 -6.31 -18.93 -2.31
C GLY A 92 -6.18 -18.61 -0.82
N LEU A 93 -6.63 -17.43 -0.39
CA LEU A 93 -6.62 -17.05 1.02
C LEU A 93 -7.44 -18.02 1.88
N LYS A 94 -8.66 -18.39 1.46
CA LYS A 94 -9.47 -19.38 2.20
C LYS A 94 -8.75 -20.72 2.33
N GLY A 95 -8.12 -21.21 1.26
CA GLY A 95 -7.35 -22.46 1.31
C GLY A 95 -6.14 -22.39 2.24
N LEU A 96 -5.42 -21.27 2.24
CA LEU A 96 -4.27 -21.05 3.13
C LEU A 96 -4.69 -20.95 4.61
N LEU A 97 -5.81 -20.27 4.88
CA LEU A 97 -6.38 -20.14 6.22
C LEU A 97 -6.83 -21.49 6.79
N ASP A 98 -7.24 -22.42 5.93
CA ASP A 98 -7.69 -23.76 6.34
C ASP A 98 -6.54 -24.77 6.53
N MET A 99 -5.32 -24.38 6.17
CA MET A 99 -4.14 -25.25 6.24
C MET A 99 -3.72 -25.52 7.69
N PRO A 100 -3.34 -26.76 8.05
CA PRO A 100 -2.71 -27.06 9.33
C PRO A 100 -1.46 -26.20 9.53
N VAL A 101 -1.37 -25.52 10.67
CA VAL A 101 -0.32 -24.51 10.93
C VAL A 101 1.10 -25.08 10.88
N ASP A 102 1.25 -26.36 11.20
CA ASP A 102 2.50 -27.11 11.16
C ASP A 102 2.97 -27.41 9.73
N GLN A 103 2.06 -27.37 8.75
CA GLN A 103 2.32 -27.57 7.32
C GLN A 103 2.50 -26.27 6.54
N VAL A 104 2.24 -25.11 7.17
CA VAL A 104 2.40 -23.80 6.53
C VAL A 104 3.88 -23.48 6.32
N THR A 105 4.26 -23.32 5.05
CA THR A 105 5.58 -22.84 4.63
C THR A 105 5.68 -21.31 4.72
N ASP A 106 6.90 -20.79 4.66
CA ASP A 106 7.20 -19.36 4.61
C ASP A 106 6.48 -18.67 3.44
N LYS A 107 6.54 -19.25 2.24
CA LYS A 107 5.85 -18.74 1.05
C LYS A 107 4.34 -18.70 1.21
N GLN A 108 3.75 -19.72 1.82
CA GLN A 108 2.31 -19.78 2.09
C GLN A 108 1.89 -18.75 3.15
N LEU A 109 2.72 -18.53 4.17
CA LEU A 109 2.49 -17.50 5.19
C LEU A 109 2.51 -16.10 4.56
N VAL A 110 3.53 -15.81 3.74
CA VAL A 110 3.64 -14.54 3.00
C VAL A 110 2.45 -14.35 2.06
N ALA A 111 2.07 -15.39 1.30
CA ALA A 111 0.91 -15.34 0.41
C ALA A 111 -0.41 -15.11 1.17
N THR A 112 -0.53 -15.66 2.38
CA THR A 112 -1.69 -15.42 3.26
C THR A 112 -1.76 -13.94 3.63
N VAL A 113 -0.64 -13.35 4.08
CA VAL A 113 -0.61 -11.94 4.48
C VAL A 113 -0.86 -11.02 3.27
N ASN A 114 -0.18 -11.23 2.14
CA ASN A 114 -0.40 -10.44 0.92
C ASN A 114 -1.86 -10.52 0.45
N SER A 115 -2.47 -11.70 0.47
CA SER A 115 -3.86 -11.88 0.05
C SER A 115 -4.85 -11.23 1.03
N LEU A 116 -4.60 -11.32 2.33
CA LEU A 116 -5.41 -10.66 3.35
C LEU A 116 -5.35 -9.13 3.20
N ILE A 117 -4.15 -8.58 3.03
CA ILE A 117 -3.94 -7.14 2.81
C ILE A 117 -4.65 -6.69 1.54
N TYR A 118 -4.52 -7.42 0.44
CA TYR A 118 -5.19 -7.13 -0.83
C TYR A 118 -6.70 -7.08 -0.65
N VAL A 119 -7.30 -8.11 -0.06
CA VAL A 119 -8.76 -8.21 0.13
C VAL A 119 -9.26 -7.11 1.06
N ALA A 120 -8.53 -6.82 2.14
CA ALA A 120 -8.88 -5.75 3.08
C ALA A 120 -8.79 -4.35 2.44
N ASN A 121 -7.79 -4.11 1.58
CA ASN A 121 -7.71 -2.87 0.82
C ASN A 121 -8.88 -2.74 -0.16
N ARG A 122 -9.14 -3.80 -0.93
CA ARG A 122 -10.12 -3.82 -2.02
C ARG A 122 -11.56 -3.71 -1.54
N TYR A 123 -11.91 -4.41 -0.45
CA TYR A 123 -13.29 -4.56 0.01
C TYR A 123 -13.54 -4.04 1.44
N GLY A 124 -12.49 -3.75 2.21
CA GLY A 124 -12.61 -3.15 3.53
C GLY A 124 -12.70 -1.62 3.48
N LYS A 125 -12.87 -0.97 4.64
CA LYS A 125 -13.18 0.47 4.73
C LYS A 125 -11.97 1.38 4.94
N SER A 126 -10.92 0.92 5.61
CA SER A 126 -9.99 1.86 6.29
C SER A 126 -8.50 1.62 6.05
N VAL A 127 -8.14 0.71 5.12
CA VAL A 127 -6.76 0.42 4.78
C VAL A 127 -6.44 0.89 3.35
N ILE A 128 -5.35 1.62 3.24
CA ILE A 128 -4.63 1.86 1.98
C ILE A 128 -3.31 1.07 2.05
N ILE A 129 -2.82 0.66 0.88
CA ILE A 129 -1.59 -0.09 0.78
C ILE A 129 -0.52 0.70 0.02
N THR A 130 0.71 0.54 0.49
CA THR A 130 1.92 1.06 -0.14
C THR A 130 2.78 -0.14 -0.57
N CYS A 131 3.74 0.09 -1.47
CA CYS A 131 4.66 -0.97 -1.88
C CYS A 131 5.61 -1.34 -0.72
N ALA A 132 5.74 -2.63 -0.42
CA ALA A 132 6.65 -3.08 0.62
C ALA A 132 8.11 -2.71 0.33
N GLU A 133 8.54 -2.71 -0.93
CA GLU A 133 9.90 -2.30 -1.33
C GLU A 133 10.18 -0.83 -0.97
N CYS A 134 9.16 0.02 -0.91
CA CYS A 134 9.30 1.42 -0.51
C CYS A 134 9.48 1.59 1.00
N VAL A 135 8.82 0.74 1.80
CA VAL A 135 8.70 0.91 3.25
C VAL A 135 9.65 -0.02 4.03
N ASN A 136 9.71 -1.29 3.64
CA ASN A 136 10.56 -2.30 4.25
C ASN A 136 11.16 -3.25 3.20
N PRO A 137 12.38 -2.95 2.71
CA PRO A 137 13.09 -3.78 1.74
C PRO A 137 13.40 -5.20 2.24
N THR A 138 13.49 -5.40 3.57
CA THR A 138 13.73 -6.71 4.17
C THR A 138 12.51 -7.61 4.01
N LEU A 139 11.31 -7.08 4.28
CA LEU A 139 10.05 -7.79 4.04
C LEU A 139 9.82 -7.99 2.54
N ALA A 140 10.13 -7.01 1.70
CA ALA A 140 10.00 -7.15 0.24
C ALA A 140 10.85 -8.32 -0.30
N LYS A 141 12.09 -8.47 0.17
CA LYS A 141 12.96 -9.63 -0.16
C LYS A 141 12.39 -10.98 0.29
N LYS A 142 11.51 -10.99 1.29
CA LYS A 142 10.79 -12.19 1.74
C LYS A 142 9.49 -12.45 0.95
N GLY A 143 9.19 -11.61 -0.04
CA GLY A 143 8.02 -11.76 -0.92
C GLY A 143 6.78 -10.99 -0.46
N PHE A 144 6.88 -10.14 0.57
CA PHE A 144 5.77 -9.24 0.90
C PHE A 144 5.60 -8.21 -0.22
N GLU A 145 4.40 -8.12 -0.77
CA GLU A 145 4.08 -7.21 -1.88
C GLU A 145 3.68 -5.81 -1.35
N PHE A 146 3.04 -5.81 -0.18
CA PHE A 146 2.32 -4.64 0.33
C PHE A 146 2.70 -4.33 1.77
N SER A 147 2.75 -3.04 2.06
CA SER A 147 2.70 -2.49 3.41
C SER A 147 1.32 -1.91 3.65
N VAL A 148 0.77 -2.12 4.84
CA VAL A 148 -0.50 -1.51 5.24
C VAL A 148 -0.21 -0.20 5.94
N GLU A 149 -0.82 0.87 5.43
CA GLU A 149 -0.80 2.17 6.10
C GLU A 149 -2.19 2.48 6.63
N THR A 150 -2.23 2.83 7.92
CA THR A 150 -3.43 3.35 8.56
C THR A 150 -3.30 4.86 8.55
N ILE A 151 -4.09 5.52 7.71
CA ILE A 151 -4.07 6.98 7.61
C ILE A 151 -4.58 7.58 8.92
N GLN A 152 -3.72 8.30 9.63
CA GLN A 152 -4.09 8.95 10.90
C GLN A 152 -4.68 10.34 10.66
N ASN A 153 -4.35 10.99 9.54
CA ASN A 153 -4.98 12.25 9.14
C ASN A 153 -6.52 12.14 9.13
N SER A 154 -7.17 12.91 10.00
CA SER A 154 -8.62 12.82 10.24
C SER A 154 -9.46 13.16 9.01
N THR A 155 -9.01 14.08 8.16
CA THR A 155 -9.67 14.41 6.90
C THR A 155 -9.64 13.22 5.95
N SER A 156 -8.45 12.67 5.67
CA SER A 156 -8.31 11.53 4.77
C SER A 156 -9.02 10.27 5.30
N ALA A 157 -8.91 9.98 6.60
CA ALA A 157 -9.62 8.89 7.25
C ALA A 157 -11.15 9.07 7.17
N GLY A 158 -11.64 10.30 7.35
CA GLY A 158 -13.04 10.67 7.16
C GLY A 158 -13.52 10.38 5.75
N LEU A 159 -12.77 10.80 4.73
CA LEU A 159 -13.11 10.56 3.32
C LEU A 159 -13.16 9.08 2.97
N LEU A 160 -12.20 8.28 3.45
CA LEU A 160 -12.21 6.82 3.25
C LEU A 160 -13.42 6.14 3.88
N LYS A 161 -13.91 6.68 5.00
CA LYS A 161 -15.03 6.11 5.74
C LYS A 161 -16.40 6.52 5.18
N SER A 162 -16.57 7.76 4.74
CA SER A 162 -17.90 8.33 4.45
C SER A 162 -18.10 8.81 3.02
N VAL A 163 -17.04 9.03 2.23
CA VAL A 163 -17.14 9.62 0.88
C VAL A 163 -16.74 8.62 -0.20
N ILE A 164 -15.65 7.88 0.03
CA ILE A 164 -15.09 6.94 -0.94
C ILE A 164 -15.85 5.62 -0.83
N PRO A 165 -16.51 5.15 -1.92
CA PRO A 165 -17.24 3.88 -1.88
C PRO A 165 -16.31 2.69 -1.66
N SER A 166 -16.75 1.73 -0.85
CA SER A 166 -16.01 0.47 -0.63
C SER A 166 -16.33 -0.60 -1.67
N ASN A 167 -17.45 -0.47 -2.40
CA ASN A 167 -17.79 -1.39 -3.49
C ASN A 167 -17.01 -1.01 -4.76
N PRO A 168 -16.33 -1.95 -5.43
CA PRO A 168 -15.55 -1.66 -6.65
C PRO A 168 -16.29 -0.97 -7.79
N LYS A 169 -17.56 -1.33 -8.04
CA LYS A 169 -18.35 -0.75 -9.13
C LYS A 169 -18.66 0.72 -8.85
N ASP A 170 -19.05 1.01 -7.62
CA ASP A 170 -19.32 2.37 -7.17
C ASP A 170 -18.03 3.19 -7.08
N LEU A 171 -16.92 2.56 -6.67
CA LEU A 171 -15.59 3.17 -6.65
C LEU A 171 -15.14 3.59 -8.05
N ASN A 172 -15.29 2.71 -9.05
CA ASN A 172 -14.96 3.03 -10.44
C ASN A 172 -15.84 4.17 -10.99
N THR A 173 -17.14 4.17 -10.65
CA THR A 173 -18.05 5.25 -11.02
C THR A 173 -17.63 6.56 -10.36
N PHE A 174 -17.26 6.52 -9.08
CA PHE A 174 -16.73 7.65 -8.33
C PHE A 174 -15.47 8.21 -9.00
N ILE A 175 -14.47 7.38 -9.27
CA ILE A 175 -13.21 7.79 -9.90
C ILE A 175 -13.48 8.44 -11.27
N SER A 176 -14.20 7.74 -12.16
CA SER A 176 -14.57 8.26 -13.49
C SER A 176 -15.26 9.62 -13.42
N SER A 177 -16.25 9.76 -12.53
CA SER A 177 -17.00 11.00 -12.35
C SER A 177 -16.11 12.15 -11.90
N ARG A 178 -15.25 11.93 -10.89
CA ARG A 178 -14.39 12.98 -10.35
C ARG A 178 -13.25 13.34 -11.29
N MET A 179 -12.63 12.37 -11.96
CA MET A 179 -11.63 12.65 -12.99
C MET A 179 -12.18 13.54 -14.10
N LYS A 180 -13.39 13.24 -14.59
CA LYS A 180 -14.08 14.06 -15.59
C LYS A 180 -14.37 15.47 -15.05
N LYS A 181 -14.95 15.56 -13.84
CA LYS A 181 -15.29 16.85 -13.20
C LYS A 181 -14.06 17.73 -12.97
N LEU A 182 -12.96 17.13 -12.52
CA LEU A 182 -11.71 17.82 -12.21
C LEU A 182 -10.82 18.06 -13.45
N GLY A 183 -11.19 17.49 -14.60
CA GLY A 183 -10.40 17.56 -15.83
C GLY A 183 -9.02 16.94 -15.68
N MET A 184 -8.94 15.75 -15.06
CA MET A 184 -7.68 15.06 -14.73
C MET A 184 -7.43 13.79 -15.55
N GLY A 185 -8.17 13.59 -16.65
CA GLY A 185 -8.05 12.43 -17.53
C GLY A 185 -9.38 11.68 -17.71
N ASP A 186 -9.31 10.52 -18.36
CA ASP A 186 -10.45 9.66 -18.66
C ASP A 186 -10.21 8.25 -18.13
N TYR A 187 -10.86 7.93 -17.00
CA TYR A 187 -10.69 6.64 -16.33
C TYR A 187 -11.25 5.45 -17.13
N SER A 188 -12.17 5.69 -18.07
CA SER A 188 -12.78 4.60 -18.86
C SER A 188 -11.78 3.88 -19.78
N LYS A 189 -10.62 4.50 -20.04
CA LYS A 189 -9.55 3.99 -20.91
C LYS A 189 -8.36 3.43 -20.15
N VAL A 190 -8.49 3.29 -18.83
CA VAL A 190 -7.39 2.87 -17.96
C VAL A 190 -7.19 1.37 -18.03
N THR A 191 -5.94 0.96 -18.17
CA THR A 191 -5.53 -0.44 -18.03
C THR A 191 -4.97 -0.69 -16.63
N PRO A 192 -4.97 -1.96 -16.16
CA PRO A 192 -4.39 -2.33 -14.88
C PRO A 192 -2.90 -1.94 -14.71
N ASP A 193 -2.18 -1.73 -15.81
CA ASP A 193 -0.78 -1.30 -15.76
C ASP A 193 -0.63 0.12 -15.25
N MET A 194 -1.61 0.98 -15.55
CA MET A 194 -1.65 2.38 -15.16
C MET A 194 -2.19 2.53 -13.74
N VAL A 195 -3.37 1.94 -13.48
CA VAL A 195 -4.00 1.88 -12.15
C VAL A 195 -4.35 0.44 -11.86
N ALA A 196 -3.56 -0.21 -11.02
CA ALA A 196 -3.86 -1.56 -10.60
C ALA A 196 -5.08 -1.56 -9.66
N PRO A 197 -5.87 -2.64 -9.58
CA PRO A 197 -7.08 -2.68 -8.74
C PRO A 197 -6.85 -2.27 -7.28
N GLN A 198 -5.68 -2.59 -6.72
CA GLN A 198 -5.29 -2.24 -5.36
C GLN A 198 -4.92 -0.76 -5.18
N ASP A 199 -4.63 -0.04 -6.26
CA ASP A 199 -4.31 1.39 -6.22
C ASP A 199 -5.55 2.28 -6.43
N GLU A 200 -6.70 1.72 -6.85
CA GLU A 200 -7.93 2.48 -7.14
C GLU A 200 -8.40 3.31 -5.94
N LYS A 201 -8.29 2.76 -4.73
CA LYS A 201 -8.70 3.46 -3.51
C LYS A 201 -7.84 4.67 -3.21
N THR A 202 -6.53 4.57 -3.48
CA THR A 202 -5.59 5.68 -3.35
C THR A 202 -5.89 6.76 -4.39
N LEU A 203 -6.20 6.37 -5.63
CA LEU A 203 -6.62 7.32 -6.67
C LEU A 203 -7.93 8.01 -6.29
N ALA A 204 -8.90 7.28 -5.74
CA ALA A 204 -10.15 7.85 -5.25
C ALA A 204 -9.91 8.84 -4.09
N LEU A 205 -8.98 8.53 -3.17
CA LEU A 205 -8.57 9.45 -2.11
C LEU A 205 -7.95 10.73 -2.68
N PHE A 206 -7.02 10.61 -3.62
CA PHE A 206 -6.42 11.74 -4.31
C PHE A 206 -7.48 12.67 -4.93
N LEU A 207 -8.47 12.10 -5.62
CA LEU A 207 -9.56 12.85 -6.24
C LEU A 207 -10.51 13.47 -5.19
N ALA A 208 -10.80 12.76 -4.10
CA ALA A 208 -11.66 13.26 -3.03
C ALA A 208 -11.01 14.44 -2.29
N LEU A 209 -9.69 14.40 -2.10
CA LEU A 209 -8.90 15.46 -1.47
C LEU A 209 -8.90 16.75 -2.29
N ALA A 210 -8.98 16.66 -3.62
CA ALA A 210 -9.11 17.83 -4.50
C ALA A 210 -10.30 18.73 -4.10
N GLU A 211 -11.40 18.11 -3.64
CA GLU A 211 -12.64 18.81 -3.32
C GLU A 211 -12.79 19.06 -1.81
N ASN A 212 -12.43 18.06 -1.00
CA ASN A 212 -12.74 18.00 0.43
C ASN A 212 -11.53 18.02 1.35
N GLY A 213 -10.32 18.06 0.79
CA GLY A 213 -9.07 18.10 1.56
C GLY A 213 -8.87 19.41 2.31
N SER A 214 -7.91 19.39 3.24
CA SER A 214 -7.34 20.60 3.83
C SER A 214 -6.70 21.51 2.77
N PRO A 215 -6.40 22.78 3.07
CA PRO A 215 -5.70 23.67 2.15
C PRO A 215 -4.39 23.08 1.59
N ASP A 216 -3.60 22.43 2.44
CA ASP A 216 -2.34 21.80 2.05
C ASP A 216 -2.56 20.59 1.15
N GLN A 217 -3.56 19.75 1.47
CA GLN A 217 -3.91 18.60 0.64
C GLN A 217 -4.41 19.03 -0.74
N LYS A 218 -5.24 20.07 -0.81
CA LYS A 218 -5.71 20.65 -2.07
C LYS A 218 -4.56 21.23 -2.89
N SER A 219 -3.61 21.90 -2.23
CA SER A 219 -2.41 22.42 -2.87
C SER A 219 -1.54 21.31 -3.45
N LEU A 220 -1.32 20.22 -2.70
CA LEU A 220 -0.59 19.05 -3.18
C LEU A 220 -1.25 18.43 -4.42
N VAL A 221 -2.58 18.25 -4.39
CA VAL A 221 -3.34 17.75 -5.54
C VAL A 221 -3.20 18.69 -6.75
N ALA A 222 -3.24 20.01 -6.53
CA ALA A 222 -3.08 21.00 -7.58
C ALA A 222 -1.67 20.95 -8.22
N SER A 223 -0.61 20.82 -7.42
CA SER A 223 0.77 20.69 -7.93
C SER A 223 0.95 19.40 -8.72
N ILE A 224 0.37 18.27 -8.28
CA ILE A 224 0.39 17.02 -9.05
C ILE A 224 -0.38 17.15 -10.36
N LYS A 225 -1.56 17.80 -10.35
CA LYS A 225 -2.33 18.07 -11.57
C LYS A 225 -1.53 18.91 -12.56
N LYS A 226 -0.86 19.96 -12.08
CA LYS A 226 -0.01 20.85 -12.88
C LYS A 226 1.15 20.08 -13.50
N LEU A 227 1.82 19.22 -12.72
CA LEU A 227 2.87 18.32 -13.21
C LEU A 227 2.37 17.38 -14.32
N SER A 228 1.11 16.95 -14.21
CA SER A 228 0.45 16.05 -15.16
C SER A 228 -0.14 16.77 -16.40
N THR A 229 0.11 18.07 -16.56
CA THR A 229 -0.50 18.87 -17.62
C THR A 229 0.42 19.02 -18.82
N THR A 230 -0.03 18.50 -19.97
CA THR A 230 0.66 18.66 -21.26
C THR A 230 -0.28 19.30 -22.27
N GLY A 231 0.16 20.34 -22.97
CA GLY A 231 -0.66 21.04 -23.96
C GLY A 231 -1.97 21.61 -23.39
N GLY A 232 -1.96 22.03 -22.11
CA GLY A 232 -3.12 22.58 -21.42
C GLY A 232 -4.14 21.54 -20.93
N LYS A 233 -3.91 20.24 -21.13
CA LYS A 233 -4.76 19.16 -20.63
C LYS A 233 -4.05 18.37 -19.54
N ALA A 234 -4.66 18.26 -18.37
CA ALA A 234 -4.14 17.44 -17.28
C ALA A 234 -4.59 15.98 -17.44
N ASN A 235 -3.65 15.06 -17.32
CA ASN A 235 -3.95 13.64 -17.23
C ASN A 235 -3.02 12.96 -16.21
N VAL A 236 -3.53 12.71 -15.00
CA VAL A 236 -2.73 12.14 -13.88
C VAL A 236 -2.43 10.64 -14.06
N ILE A 237 -3.02 10.03 -15.08
CA ILE A 237 -2.82 8.66 -15.51
C ILE A 237 -2.60 8.65 -17.03
N ASP A 238 -1.57 9.36 -17.49
CA ASP A 238 -1.21 9.38 -18.91
C ASP A 238 -0.24 8.24 -19.22
N PRO A 239 -0.54 7.31 -20.15
CA PRO A 239 0.42 6.29 -20.54
C PRO A 239 1.69 6.88 -21.19
N LYS A 240 1.61 8.11 -21.74
CA LYS A 240 2.77 8.83 -22.30
C LYS A 240 3.61 9.54 -21.23
N ASN A 241 3.09 9.64 -20.01
CA ASN A 241 3.76 10.23 -18.84
C ASN A 241 3.37 9.43 -17.58
N PRO A 242 3.85 8.17 -17.44
CA PRO A 242 3.26 7.16 -16.55
C PRO A 242 3.70 7.33 -15.08
N HIS A 243 3.53 8.52 -14.52
CA HIS A 243 3.88 8.78 -13.13
C HIS A 243 2.75 8.42 -12.16
N LYS A 244 3.10 8.07 -10.92
CA LYS A 244 2.16 7.68 -9.86
C LYS A 244 2.23 8.59 -8.63
N PHE A 245 2.60 9.86 -8.80
CA PHE A 245 2.69 10.84 -7.70
C PHE A 245 1.38 11.04 -6.93
N TRP A 246 0.23 10.77 -7.55
CA TRP A 246 -1.06 10.73 -6.85
C TRP A 246 -1.10 9.70 -5.72
N LYS A 247 -0.17 8.72 -5.67
CA LYS A 247 -0.06 7.76 -4.57
C LYS A 247 0.51 8.35 -3.29
N ILE A 248 1.21 9.49 -3.36
CA ILE A 248 1.82 10.13 -2.17
C ILE A 248 0.77 10.51 -1.11
N VAL A 249 -0.48 10.72 -1.51
CA VAL A 249 -1.57 11.02 -0.56
C VAL A 249 -1.97 9.83 0.33
N ALA A 250 -1.49 8.63 0.00
CA ALA A 250 -1.64 7.46 0.86
C ALA A 250 -0.77 7.54 2.11
N ASP A 251 0.35 8.28 2.01
CA ASP A 251 1.32 8.42 3.08
C ASP A 251 0.75 9.40 4.12
N ASP A 252 0.90 9.06 5.40
CA ASP A 252 0.51 9.93 6.51
C ASP A 252 1.54 11.07 6.69
N MET A 253 1.51 12.04 5.78
CA MET A 253 2.47 13.13 5.71
C MET A 253 2.21 14.22 6.75
N SER A 254 3.28 14.71 7.37
CA SER A 254 3.22 15.95 8.15
C SER A 254 2.97 17.16 7.23
N PRO A 255 2.52 18.32 7.77
CA PRO A 255 2.42 19.55 6.99
C PRO A 255 3.74 19.97 6.35
N LYS A 256 4.87 19.74 7.05
CA LYS A 256 6.21 20.01 6.54
C LYS A 256 6.53 19.13 5.32
N ASP A 257 6.23 17.84 5.40
CA ASP A 257 6.48 16.91 4.29
C ASP A 257 5.57 17.23 3.10
N THR A 258 4.32 17.59 3.37
CA THR A 258 3.37 18.03 2.34
C THR A 258 3.87 19.27 1.60
N ALA A 259 4.37 20.28 2.33
CA ALA A 259 4.96 21.48 1.74
C ALA A 259 6.23 21.18 0.92
N ALA A 260 7.09 20.28 1.41
CA ALA A 260 8.30 19.85 0.70
C ALA A 260 7.95 19.13 -0.61
N TRP A 261 6.91 18.30 -0.62
CA TRP A 261 6.39 17.66 -1.82
C TRP A 261 5.82 18.68 -2.81
N ILE A 262 4.99 19.63 -2.35
CA ILE A 262 4.46 20.72 -3.19
C ILE A 262 5.60 21.46 -3.89
N SER A 263 6.59 21.95 -3.12
CA SER A 263 7.76 22.65 -3.66
C SER A 263 8.48 21.81 -4.70
N THR A 264 8.72 20.52 -4.40
CA THR A 264 9.42 19.61 -5.31
C THR A 264 8.64 19.40 -6.60
N MET A 265 7.31 19.21 -6.56
CA MET A 265 6.51 19.05 -7.78
C MET A 265 6.51 20.32 -8.64
N ASP A 266 6.44 21.50 -8.02
CA ASP A 266 6.49 22.77 -8.73
C ASP A 266 7.84 23.02 -9.39
N GLU A 267 8.94 22.70 -8.69
CA GLU A 267 10.30 22.76 -9.25
C GLU A 267 10.47 21.80 -10.43
N VAL A 268 9.94 20.57 -10.32
CA VAL A 268 10.00 19.58 -11.40
C VAL A 268 9.21 20.03 -12.62
N ALA A 269 8.00 20.55 -12.43
CA ALA A 269 7.19 21.08 -13.52
C ALA A 269 7.91 22.25 -14.23
N ALA A 270 8.50 23.17 -13.47
CA ALA A 270 9.26 24.29 -14.03
C ALA A 270 10.51 23.82 -14.79
N LYS A 271 11.25 22.85 -14.22
CA LYS A 271 12.45 22.27 -14.85
C LYS A 271 12.11 21.52 -16.13
N ALA A 272 11.07 20.68 -16.12
CA ALA A 272 10.58 19.96 -17.30
C ALA A 272 10.24 20.94 -18.44
N ALA A 273 9.53 22.02 -18.14
CA ALA A 273 9.18 23.03 -19.13
C ALA A 273 10.40 23.80 -19.67
N LYS A 274 11.28 24.27 -18.78
CA LYS A 274 12.47 25.07 -19.14
C LYS A 274 13.47 24.26 -19.98
N GLU A 275 13.71 23.02 -19.59
CA GLU A 275 14.74 22.16 -20.18
C GLU A 275 14.17 21.17 -21.23
N LYS A 276 12.86 21.20 -21.48
CA LYS A 276 12.15 20.27 -22.38
C LYS A 276 12.40 18.80 -22.03
N LEU A 277 12.43 18.49 -20.72
CA LEU A 277 12.65 17.14 -20.21
C LEU A 277 11.32 16.40 -20.02
N SER A 278 11.39 15.06 -20.01
CA SER A 278 10.30 14.25 -19.46
C SER A 278 10.11 14.58 -17.96
N ILE A 279 8.91 14.34 -17.42
CA ILE A 279 8.68 14.53 -15.97
C ILE A 279 9.61 13.64 -15.14
N GLN A 280 9.88 12.42 -15.61
CA GLN A 280 10.79 11.50 -14.96
C GLN A 280 12.22 12.05 -14.89
N ASP A 281 12.75 12.53 -16.01
CA ASP A 281 14.10 13.10 -16.05
C ASP A 281 14.20 14.38 -15.23
N ALA A 282 13.19 15.25 -15.32
CA ALA A 282 13.10 16.45 -14.51
C ALA A 282 13.05 16.12 -13.02
N PHE A 283 12.28 15.10 -12.61
CA PHE A 283 12.17 14.65 -11.23
C PHE A 283 13.52 14.19 -10.67
N TYR A 284 14.17 13.23 -11.35
CA TYR A 284 15.45 12.73 -10.88
C TYR A 284 16.56 13.76 -10.96
N LYS A 285 16.51 14.68 -11.93
CA LYS A 285 17.45 15.81 -11.99
C LYS A 285 17.25 16.77 -10.82
N THR A 286 16.01 17.13 -10.49
CA THR A 286 15.72 17.96 -9.30
C THR A 286 16.20 17.30 -8.02
N LEU A 287 15.97 15.99 -7.85
CA LEU A 287 16.48 15.28 -6.66
C LEU A 287 18.01 15.24 -6.60
N LYS A 288 18.67 15.03 -7.75
CA LYS A 288 20.14 15.07 -7.83
C LYS A 288 20.69 16.45 -7.49
N ASP A 289 20.08 17.51 -8.01
CA ASP A 289 20.47 18.89 -7.72
C ASP A 289 20.30 19.20 -6.21
N LYS A 290 19.22 18.70 -5.58
CA LYS A 290 18.99 18.83 -4.13
C LYS A 290 19.96 18.00 -3.28
N ALA A 291 20.35 16.81 -3.74
CA ALA A 291 21.34 15.99 -3.06
C ALA A 291 22.74 16.62 -3.08
N GLY A 292 23.09 17.35 -4.15
CA GLY A 292 24.36 18.05 -4.27
C GLY A 292 25.54 17.09 -4.11
N THR A 293 26.40 17.35 -3.11
CA THR A 293 27.56 16.51 -2.76
C THR A 293 27.31 15.61 -1.55
N ASP A 294 26.09 15.58 -1.00
CA ASP A 294 25.74 14.75 0.14
C ASP A 294 25.69 13.27 -0.28
N PRO A 295 26.59 12.40 0.23
CA PRO A 295 26.64 11.00 -0.17
C PRO A 295 25.39 10.21 0.28
N TYR A 296 24.79 10.59 1.41
CA TYR A 296 23.58 9.95 1.91
C TYR A 296 22.39 10.28 1.00
N LEU A 297 22.15 11.56 0.70
CA LEU A 297 21.06 11.95 -0.20
C LEU A 297 21.28 11.42 -1.62
N THR A 298 22.54 11.34 -2.05
CA THR A 298 22.91 10.73 -3.33
C THR A 298 22.45 9.27 -3.41
N LYS A 299 22.81 8.48 -2.39
CA LYS A 299 22.38 7.08 -2.30
C LYS A 299 20.86 6.94 -2.23
N GLN A 300 20.17 7.85 -1.54
CA GLN A 300 18.70 7.82 -1.42
C GLN A 300 18.01 8.05 -2.78
N TYR A 301 18.43 9.07 -3.55
CA TYR A 301 17.82 9.30 -4.85
C TYR A 301 18.16 8.18 -5.85
N GLU A 302 19.39 7.62 -5.80
CA GLU A 302 19.77 6.49 -6.66
C GLU A 302 18.92 5.25 -6.35
N THR A 303 18.67 4.99 -5.06
CA THR A 303 17.77 3.92 -4.62
C THR A 303 16.35 4.16 -5.11
N LEU A 304 15.82 5.39 -4.97
CA LEU A 304 14.50 5.75 -5.44
C LEU A 304 14.36 5.61 -6.97
N LYS A 305 15.44 5.94 -7.71
CA LYS A 305 15.50 5.78 -9.16
C LYS A 305 15.52 4.30 -9.57
N ALA A 306 16.33 3.49 -8.91
CA ALA A 306 16.42 2.05 -9.19
C ALA A 306 15.11 1.31 -8.92
N LYS A 307 14.35 1.73 -7.90
CA LYS A 307 13.08 1.10 -7.50
C LYS A 307 11.88 1.48 -8.38
N GLY A 308 11.97 2.56 -9.17
CA GLY A 308 10.86 3.01 -10.03
C GLY A 308 9.58 3.33 -9.26
N CYS A 309 9.68 3.82 -8.01
CA CYS A 309 8.52 3.93 -7.11
C CYS A 309 7.39 4.80 -7.68
N PHE A 310 7.75 5.85 -8.44
CA PHE A 310 6.81 6.81 -9.02
C PHE A 310 6.67 6.71 -10.53
N PHE A 311 7.47 5.91 -11.21
CA PHE A 311 7.52 5.82 -12.66
C PHE A 311 7.65 4.36 -13.08
N LYS A 312 6.81 3.92 -14.01
CA LYS A 312 6.94 2.63 -14.69
C LYS A 312 7.61 2.81 -16.04
#